data_AF-A0A4S8IZS7-F1
#
_entry.id   AF-A0A4S8IZS7-F1
#
_cell.length_a   1.000
_cell.length_b   1.000
_cell.length_c   1.000
_cell.angle_alpha   90.00
_cell.angle_beta   90.00
_cell.angle_gamma   90.00
#
_symmetry.space_group_name_H-M   'P 1'
#
loop_
_entity.id
_entity.type
_entity.pdbx_description
1 polymer ?
#
loop_
_entity_poly.entity_id
_entity_poly.type
_entity_poly.pdbx_seq_one_letter_code
_entity_poly.pdbx_strand_id
1 'polypeptide(L)'
;MVPIRRHTPPPLALWILATSAAPSALLAQVINHVKKLKKNAAEISEGYTIPSDVDEVRVEVEGDATKSGSFIVKASLCCEEGPEILTDLRQTLQSLHLKIIRAEISTLGGRVKNVLVMTSDGSSRAIDKHVLVATVHQALKSILDRVNSQLDFLPSTSFSSKRRRISPFESSSSSSSLLY
;
A
#
# COMPACT_ATOMS: atom_id res chain seq x y z
N MET A 1 -49.89 62.10 18.28
CA MET A 1 -50.58 60.89 17.78
C MET A 1 -49.66 60.21 16.77
N VAL A 2 -48.99 59.12 17.14
CA VAL A 2 -48.06 58.38 16.25
C VAL A 2 -48.75 57.06 15.88
N PRO A 3 -48.86 56.70 14.59
CA PRO A 3 -49.55 55.47 14.21
C PRO A 3 -48.69 54.26 14.59
N ILE A 4 -49.28 53.36 15.36
CA ILE A 4 -48.68 52.08 15.76
C ILE A 4 -48.61 51.21 14.50
N ARG A 5 -47.40 51.02 13.95
CA ARG A 5 -47.15 50.04 12.88
C ARG A 5 -47.48 48.65 13.42
N ARG A 6 -48.56 48.05 12.92
CA ARG A 6 -48.84 46.63 13.17
C ARG A 6 -47.76 45.82 12.47
N HIS A 7 -46.90 45.19 13.27
CA HIS A 7 -45.90 44.25 12.78
C HIS A 7 -46.65 43.00 12.34
N THR A 8 -46.77 42.76 11.04
CA THR A 8 -47.32 41.50 10.53
C THR A 8 -46.30 40.40 10.82
N PRO A 9 -46.69 39.29 11.47
CA PRO A 9 -45.79 38.15 11.64
C PRO A 9 -45.36 37.63 10.26
N PRO A 10 -44.10 37.18 10.10
CA PRO A 10 -43.64 36.66 8.81
C PRO A 10 -44.52 35.46 8.38
N PRO A 11 -44.84 35.34 7.09
CA PRO A 11 -45.70 34.27 6.58
C PRO A 11 -45.12 32.90 6.94
N LEU A 12 -45.99 31.96 7.33
CA LEU A 12 -45.64 30.57 7.68
C LEU A 12 -44.81 29.88 6.57
N ALA A 13 -44.94 30.34 5.32
CA ALA A 13 -44.12 29.91 4.18
C ALA A 13 -42.60 30.10 4.40
N LEU A 14 -42.17 31.16 5.12
CA LEU A 14 -40.76 31.39 5.45
C LEU A 14 -40.21 30.35 6.44
N TRP A 15 -41.03 29.88 7.38
CA TRP A 15 -40.63 28.84 8.34
C TRP A 15 -40.53 27.46 7.68
N ILE A 16 -41.42 27.16 6.73
CA ILE A 16 -41.40 25.92 5.96
C ILE A 16 -40.17 25.84 5.04
N LEU A 17 -39.76 26.96 4.43
CA LEU A 17 -38.52 27.04 3.65
C LEU A 17 -37.27 26.83 4.52
N ALA A 18 -37.23 27.42 5.73
CA ALA A 18 -36.11 27.30 6.65
C ALA A 18 -35.96 25.91 7.30
N THR A 19 -37.00 25.09 7.31
CA THR A 19 -37.03 23.73 7.90
C THR A 19 -36.93 22.61 6.84
N SER A 20 -36.64 22.95 5.59
CA SER A 20 -36.63 21.98 4.48
C SER A 20 -35.37 21.10 4.37
N ALA A 21 -34.32 21.39 5.15
CA ALA A 21 -33.17 20.50 5.27
C ALA A 21 -33.51 19.35 6.21
N ALA A 22 -34.28 18.39 5.71
CA ALA A 22 -34.57 17.15 6.42
C ALA A 22 -33.25 16.44 6.79
N PRO A 23 -33.14 15.84 7.99
CA PRO A 23 -31.96 15.07 8.40
C PRO A 23 -31.50 14.02 7.36
N SER A 24 -32.45 13.49 6.57
CA SER A 24 -32.19 12.57 5.46
C SER A 24 -31.46 13.21 4.27
N ALA A 25 -31.68 14.49 3.98
CA ALA A 25 -30.99 15.21 2.90
C ALA A 25 -29.50 15.38 3.19
N LEU A 26 -29.12 15.58 4.46
CA LEU A 26 -27.72 15.69 4.86
C LEU A 26 -27.00 14.34 4.77
N LEU A 27 -27.63 13.24 5.22
CA LEU A 27 -27.07 11.89 5.05
C LEU A 27 -26.87 11.55 3.56
N ALA A 28 -27.83 11.90 2.71
CA ALA A 28 -27.70 11.72 1.26
C ALA A 28 -26.50 12.49 0.69
N GLN A 29 -26.25 13.73 1.15
CA GLN A 29 -25.08 14.50 0.76
C GLN A 29 -23.77 13.85 1.23
N VAL A 30 -23.68 13.41 2.50
CA VAL A 30 -22.48 12.74 3.03
C VAL A 30 -22.16 11.48 2.24
N ILE A 31 -23.18 10.66 1.93
CA ILE A 31 -23.01 9.45 1.10
C ILE A 31 -22.48 9.82 -0.28
N ASN A 32 -23.02 10.87 -0.91
CA ASN A 32 -22.53 11.33 -2.21
C ASN A 32 -21.08 11.82 -2.14
N HIS A 33 -20.70 12.53 -1.08
CA HIS A 33 -19.32 12.96 -0.87
C HIS A 33 -18.37 11.77 -0.70
N VAL A 34 -18.73 10.78 0.12
CA VAL A 34 -17.93 9.55 0.31
C VAL A 34 -17.81 8.78 -0.99
N LYS A 35 -18.89 8.67 -1.78
CA LYS A 35 -18.86 8.04 -3.11
C LYS A 35 -17.93 8.76 -4.07
N LYS A 36 -17.97 10.10 -4.10
CA LYS A 36 -17.07 10.93 -4.93
C LYS A 36 -15.61 10.76 -4.51
N LEU A 37 -15.33 10.79 -3.20
CA LEU A 37 -13.99 10.58 -2.66
C LEU A 37 -13.47 9.18 -2.99
N LYS A 38 -14.30 8.14 -2.84
CA LYS A 38 -13.94 6.76 -3.21
C LYS A 38 -13.60 6.63 -4.70
N LYS A 39 -14.38 7.26 -5.58
CA LYS A 39 -14.10 7.28 -7.02
C LYS A 39 -12.77 7.97 -7.31
N ASN A 40 -12.55 9.17 -6.77
CA ASN A 40 -11.32 9.92 -6.98
C ASN A 40 -10.09 9.14 -6.46
N ALA A 41 -10.19 8.53 -5.27
CA ALA A 41 -9.13 7.72 -4.72
C ALA A 41 -8.81 6.50 -5.60
N ALA A 42 -9.84 5.85 -6.15
CA ALA A 42 -9.67 4.73 -7.08
C ALA A 42 -8.94 5.15 -8.37
N GLU A 43 -9.33 6.30 -8.95
CA GLU A 43 -8.69 6.85 -10.16
C GLU A 43 -7.21 7.23 -9.90
N ILE A 44 -6.91 7.85 -8.77
CA ILE A 44 -5.52 8.19 -8.39
C ILE A 44 -4.69 6.93 -8.13
N SER A 45 -5.32 5.86 -7.64
CA SER A 45 -4.63 4.59 -7.38
C SER A 45 -4.32 3.78 -8.65
N GLU A 46 -4.82 4.20 -9.81
CA GLU A 46 -4.47 3.54 -11.08
C GLU A 46 -2.95 3.55 -11.30
N GLY A 47 -2.37 2.37 -11.45
CA GLY A 47 -0.92 2.19 -11.61
C GLY A 47 -0.12 2.10 -10.30
N TYR A 48 -0.74 2.31 -9.14
CA TYR A 48 -0.12 2.09 -7.84
C TYR A 48 -0.62 0.80 -7.19
N THR A 49 0.30 0.03 -6.63
CA THR A 49 -0.04 -1.13 -5.81
C THR A 49 -0.25 -0.67 -4.37
N ILE A 50 -1.51 -0.57 -3.91
CA ILE A 50 -1.79 -0.24 -2.51
C ILE A 50 -1.69 -1.52 -1.65
N PRO A 51 -0.96 -1.51 -0.52
CA PRO A 51 -0.99 -2.61 0.45
C PRO A 51 -2.41 -2.84 0.99
N SER A 52 -2.81 -4.11 1.08
CA SER A 52 -4.05 -4.51 1.74
C SER A 52 -3.92 -4.31 3.25
N ASP A 53 -5.04 -4.15 3.96
CA ASP A 53 -5.09 -4.07 5.42
C ASP A 53 -4.88 -5.43 6.09
N VAL A 54 -4.96 -6.52 5.33
CA VAL A 54 -4.73 -7.90 5.77
C VAL A 54 -3.51 -8.53 5.12
N ASP A 55 -3.02 -9.63 5.70
CA ASP A 55 -1.91 -10.38 5.14
C ASP A 55 -2.38 -11.20 3.94
N GLU A 56 -1.66 -11.10 2.82
CA GLU A 56 -2.06 -11.75 1.57
C GLU A 56 -0.85 -12.30 0.80
N VAL A 57 -1.00 -13.52 0.27
CA VAL A 57 -0.09 -14.12 -0.70
C VAL A 57 -0.89 -14.44 -1.97
N ARG A 58 -0.38 -14.03 -3.13
CA ARG A 58 -0.96 -14.37 -4.44
C ARG A 58 0.15 -14.77 -5.39
N VAL A 59 -0.10 -15.78 -6.22
CA VAL A 59 0.84 -16.26 -7.24
C VAL A 59 0.06 -16.57 -8.51
N GLU A 60 0.48 -15.97 -9.61
CA GLU A 60 -0.17 -16.02 -10.92
C GLU A 60 0.90 -16.30 -11.99
N VAL A 61 0.52 -17.01 -13.05
CA VAL A 61 1.39 -17.24 -14.21
C VAL A 61 1.00 -16.24 -15.30
N GLU A 62 1.94 -15.37 -15.71
CA GLU A 62 1.70 -14.24 -16.63
C GLU A 62 1.82 -14.64 -18.12
N GLY A 63 1.76 -15.94 -18.43
CA GLY A 63 1.88 -16.49 -19.78
C GLY A 63 3.27 -17.05 -20.11
N ASP A 64 3.37 -17.69 -21.27
CA ASP A 64 4.62 -18.28 -21.75
C ASP A 64 5.54 -17.18 -22.31
N ALA A 65 6.76 -17.08 -21.78
CA ALA A 65 7.76 -16.19 -22.36
C ALA A 65 8.09 -16.66 -23.77
N THR A 66 8.05 -15.73 -24.71
CA THR A 66 8.22 -15.98 -26.15
C THR A 66 9.39 -16.93 -26.45
N LYS A 67 9.08 -18.01 -27.18
CA LYS A 67 10.01 -18.91 -27.92
C LYS A 67 10.96 -19.80 -27.11
N SER A 68 11.11 -19.65 -25.79
CA SER A 68 12.13 -20.41 -25.02
C SER A 68 11.59 -21.46 -24.04
N GLY A 69 10.27 -21.66 -23.94
CA GLY A 69 9.69 -22.62 -23.00
C GLY A 69 9.82 -22.22 -21.52
N SER A 70 10.27 -21.00 -21.23
CA SER A 70 10.25 -20.41 -19.89
C SER A 70 8.90 -19.72 -19.65
N PHE A 71 8.38 -19.83 -18.43
CA PHE A 71 7.14 -19.17 -18.00
C PHE A 71 7.48 -17.97 -17.11
N ILE A 72 6.61 -16.96 -17.14
CA ILE A 72 6.69 -15.79 -16.26
C ILE A 72 5.75 -16.01 -15.09
N VAL A 73 6.24 -15.78 -13.87
CA VAL A 73 5.46 -15.88 -12.64
C VAL A 73 5.42 -14.53 -11.96
N LYS A 74 4.22 -14.10 -11.63
CA LYS A 74 3.98 -12.94 -10.80
C LYS A 74 3.54 -13.40 -9.42
N ALA A 75 4.24 -12.96 -8.39
CA ALA A 75 3.85 -13.19 -7.02
C ALA A 75 3.68 -11.87 -6.27
N SER A 76 2.75 -11.82 -5.33
CA SER A 76 2.60 -10.70 -4.41
C SER A 76 2.50 -11.17 -2.98
N LEU A 77 3.21 -10.49 -2.07
CA LEU A 77 3.14 -10.67 -0.62
C LEU A 77 2.80 -9.32 0.02
N CYS A 78 1.74 -9.28 0.84
CA CYS A 78 1.37 -8.14 1.66
C CYS A 78 1.45 -8.54 3.13
N CYS A 79 2.21 -7.79 3.93
CA CYS A 79 2.44 -8.08 5.35
C CYS A 79 2.85 -6.80 6.11
N GLU A 80 3.08 -6.90 7.41
CA GLU A 80 3.74 -5.83 8.16
C GLU A 80 5.20 -5.63 7.75
N GLU A 81 5.69 -4.39 7.83
CA GLU A 81 7.05 -4.03 7.44
C GLU A 81 8.07 -4.53 8.48
N GLY A 82 8.70 -5.67 8.19
CA GLY A 82 9.79 -6.25 9.00
C GLY A 82 11.19 -6.01 8.38
N PRO A 83 12.27 -5.97 9.20
CA PRO A 83 13.62 -5.63 8.73
C PRO A 83 14.23 -6.67 7.78
N GLU A 84 13.80 -7.93 7.84
CA GLU A 84 14.41 -9.03 7.08
C GLU A 84 13.57 -9.50 5.87
N ILE A 85 12.37 -8.95 5.67
CA ILE A 85 11.40 -9.47 4.70
C ILE A 85 11.95 -9.53 3.26
N LEU A 86 12.64 -8.48 2.82
CA LEU A 86 13.19 -8.40 1.45
C LEU A 86 14.35 -9.39 1.25
N THR A 87 15.12 -9.63 2.31
CA THR A 87 16.23 -10.59 2.28
C THR A 87 15.70 -12.02 2.24
N ASP A 88 14.72 -12.34 3.10
CA ASP A 88 14.03 -13.63 3.12
C ASP A 88 13.37 -13.93 1.77
N LEU A 89 12.65 -12.96 1.20
CA LEU A 89 12.05 -13.07 -0.14
C LEU A 89 13.10 -13.39 -1.20
N ARG A 90 14.18 -12.61 -1.26
CA ARG A 90 15.24 -12.81 -2.25
C ARG A 90 15.89 -14.18 -2.13
N GLN A 91 16.28 -14.57 -0.92
CA GLN A 91 16.96 -15.85 -0.68
C GLN A 91 16.04 -17.04 -1.00
N THR A 92 14.79 -16.97 -0.57
CA THR A 92 13.80 -18.03 -0.81
C THR A 92 13.55 -18.21 -2.31
N LEU A 93 13.36 -17.12 -3.05
CA LEU A 93 13.13 -17.21 -4.49
C LEU A 93 14.38 -17.66 -5.26
N GLN A 94 15.58 -17.25 -4.83
CA GLN A 94 16.84 -17.77 -5.37
C GLN A 94 17.00 -19.28 -5.14
N SER A 95 16.59 -19.79 -3.98
CA SER A 95 16.61 -21.23 -3.68
C SER A 95 15.67 -22.06 -4.57
N LEU A 96 14.64 -21.41 -5.12
CA LEU A 96 13.71 -22.00 -6.08
C LEU A 96 14.19 -21.88 -7.53
N HIS A 97 15.42 -21.44 -7.77
CA HIS A 97 15.95 -21.21 -9.13
C HIS A 97 15.13 -20.18 -9.94
N LEU A 98 14.45 -19.26 -9.24
CA LEU A 98 13.71 -18.16 -9.85
C LEU A 98 14.56 -16.90 -9.90
N LYS A 99 14.58 -16.27 -11.07
CA LYS A 99 15.21 -14.96 -11.29
C LYS A 99 14.15 -13.88 -11.27
N ILE A 100 14.25 -12.94 -10.34
CA ILE A 100 13.40 -11.75 -10.31
C ILE A 100 13.79 -10.84 -11.48
N ILE A 101 12.85 -10.55 -12.36
CA ILE A 101 13.02 -9.64 -13.51
C ILE A 101 12.42 -8.25 -13.25
N ARG A 102 11.44 -8.16 -12.35
CA ARG A 102 10.83 -6.90 -11.93
C ARG A 102 10.34 -7.02 -10.49
N ALA A 103 10.52 -5.95 -9.73
CA ALA A 103 10.00 -5.84 -8.38
C ALA A 103 9.34 -4.47 -8.21
N GLU A 104 8.11 -4.45 -7.71
CA GLU A 104 7.45 -3.27 -7.18
C GLU A 104 7.30 -3.43 -5.68
N ILE A 105 7.64 -2.40 -4.92
CA ILE A 105 7.49 -2.36 -3.48
C ILE A 105 6.68 -1.12 -3.15
N SER A 106 5.62 -1.29 -2.37
CA SER A 106 4.82 -0.20 -1.87
C SER A 106 4.59 -0.34 -0.38
N THR A 107 4.52 0.79 0.31
CA THR A 107 4.34 0.85 1.76
C THR A 107 3.22 1.82 2.11
N LEU A 108 2.32 1.42 3.00
CA LEU A 108 1.24 2.25 3.51
C LEU A 108 0.89 1.83 4.94
N GLY A 109 0.94 2.77 5.88
CA GLY A 109 0.49 2.54 7.26
C GLY A 109 1.24 1.43 8.00
N GLY A 110 2.55 1.28 7.78
CA GLY A 110 3.36 0.21 8.38
C GLY A 110 3.21 -1.16 7.70
N ARG A 111 2.41 -1.24 6.63
CA ARG A 111 2.28 -2.43 5.79
C ARG A 111 3.10 -2.28 4.53
N VAL A 112 3.68 -3.38 4.08
CA VAL A 112 4.46 -3.48 2.85
C VAL A 112 3.81 -4.48 1.90
N LYS A 113 3.72 -4.11 0.62
CA LYS A 113 3.32 -5.02 -0.46
C LYS A 113 4.46 -5.13 -1.45
N ASN A 114 4.91 -6.36 -1.66
CA ASN A 114 5.96 -6.72 -2.60
C ASN A 114 5.31 -7.44 -3.77
N VAL A 115 5.44 -6.90 -4.99
CA VAL A 115 5.00 -7.55 -6.22
C VAL A 115 6.24 -7.90 -7.04
N LEU A 116 6.47 -9.20 -7.24
CA LEU A 116 7.67 -9.74 -7.84
C LEU A 116 7.29 -10.48 -9.12
N VAL A 117 7.89 -10.09 -10.24
CA VAL A 117 7.78 -10.79 -11.52
C VAL A 117 9.09 -11.53 -11.73
N MET A 118 8.98 -12.83 -12.02
CA MET A 118 10.09 -13.77 -12.02
C MET A 118 10.03 -14.69 -13.23
N THR A 119 11.20 -15.22 -13.60
CA THR A 119 11.34 -16.26 -14.61
C THR A 119 12.13 -17.42 -14.03
N SER A 120 11.82 -18.65 -14.45
CA SER A 120 12.71 -19.77 -14.17
C SER A 120 14.07 -19.57 -14.83
N ASP A 121 15.15 -19.97 -14.17
CA ASP A 121 16.39 -20.22 -14.89
C ASP A 121 16.15 -21.34 -15.93
N GLY A 122 16.75 -21.23 -17.11
CA GLY A 122 16.52 -22.17 -18.21
C GLY A 122 17.06 -23.59 -17.97
N SER A 123 17.49 -23.93 -16.75
CA SER A 123 17.94 -25.26 -16.36
C SER A 123 16.84 -26.12 -15.73
N SER A 124 15.73 -25.49 -15.32
CA SER A 124 14.57 -26.21 -14.83
C SER A 124 13.96 -27.04 -15.94
N ARG A 125 14.01 -28.36 -15.78
CA ARG A 125 13.16 -29.34 -16.48
C ARG A 125 11.71 -28.86 -16.44
N ALA A 126 10.87 -29.33 -17.37
CA ALA A 126 9.45 -28.99 -17.44
C ALA A 126 8.72 -29.25 -16.10
N ILE A 127 8.81 -28.30 -15.16
CA ILE A 127 8.07 -28.32 -13.91
C ILE A 127 6.66 -27.93 -14.30
N ASP A 128 5.70 -28.73 -13.88
CA ASP A 128 4.29 -28.40 -14.06
C ASP A 128 4.01 -27.02 -13.47
N LYS A 129 3.43 -26.12 -14.28
CA LYS A 129 3.11 -24.74 -13.88
C LYS A 129 2.38 -24.71 -12.52
N HIS A 130 1.46 -25.65 -12.30
CA HIS A 130 0.73 -25.80 -11.05
C HIS A 130 1.61 -26.13 -9.84
N VAL A 131 2.58 -27.04 -9.99
CA VAL A 131 3.51 -27.41 -8.92
C VAL A 131 4.37 -26.22 -8.53
N LEU A 132 4.84 -25.46 -9.52
CA LEU A 132 5.64 -24.28 -9.27
C LEU A 132 4.84 -23.17 -8.56
N VAL A 133 3.62 -22.89 -9.02
CA VAL A 133 2.73 -21.93 -8.35
C VAL A 133 2.50 -22.33 -6.90
N ALA A 134 2.20 -23.61 -6.63
CA ALA A 134 2.02 -24.11 -5.28
C ALA A 134 3.30 -23.98 -4.43
N THR A 135 4.47 -24.27 -5.01
CA THR A 135 5.76 -24.19 -4.33
C THR A 135 6.10 -22.75 -3.96
N VAL A 136 5.95 -21.80 -4.89
CA VAL A 136 6.18 -20.37 -4.63
C VAL A 136 5.18 -19.87 -3.59
N HIS A 137 3.91 -20.23 -3.72
CA HIS A 137 2.88 -19.83 -2.75
C HIS A 137 3.22 -20.33 -1.34
N GLN A 138 3.61 -21.60 -1.20
CA GLN A 138 3.98 -22.19 0.09
C GLN A 138 5.25 -21.55 0.67
N ALA A 139 6.24 -21.25 -0.17
CA ALA A 139 7.48 -20.62 0.26
C ALA A 139 7.23 -19.20 0.78
N LEU A 140 6.42 -18.40 0.07
CA LEU A 140 6.02 -17.06 0.52
C LEU A 140 5.17 -17.10 1.78
N LYS A 141 4.28 -18.08 1.90
CA LYS A 141 3.47 -18.29 3.11
C LYS A 141 4.34 -18.63 4.32
N SER A 142 5.38 -19.45 4.14
CA SER A 142 6.34 -19.76 5.21
C SER A 142 7.08 -18.51 5.72
N ILE A 143 7.44 -17.57 4.82
CA ILE A 143 8.01 -16.28 5.22
C ILE A 143 7.00 -15.49 6.05
N LEU A 144 5.73 -15.43 5.62
CA LEU A 144 4.68 -14.73 6.35
C LEU A 144 4.51 -15.30 7.77
N ASP A 145 4.45 -16.62 7.91
CA ASP A 145 4.31 -17.30 9.21
C ASP A 145 5.51 -17.00 10.14
N ARG A 146 6.73 -16.91 9.58
CA ARG A 146 7.94 -16.50 10.31
C ARG A 146 7.88 -15.04 10.76
N VAL A 147 7.42 -14.14 9.91
CA VAL A 147 7.30 -12.70 10.24
C VAL A 147 6.27 -12.48 11.32
N ASN A 148 5.11 -13.15 11.23
CA ASN A 148 4.06 -13.05 12.23
C ASN A 148 4.52 -13.60 13.59
N SER A 149 5.25 -14.71 13.60
CA SER A 149 5.82 -15.24 14.85
C SER A 149 6.93 -14.37 15.45
N GLN A 150 7.68 -13.58 14.65
CA GLN A 150 8.65 -12.63 15.18
C GLN A 150 7.99 -11.42 15.87
N LEU A 151 6.79 -11.05 15.43
CA LEU A 151 6.03 -9.92 15.97
C LEU A 151 5.51 -10.20 17.39
N ASP A 152 5.18 -11.46 17.69
CA ASP A 152 4.65 -11.88 19.00
C ASP A 152 5.66 -11.75 20.16
N PHE A 153 6.97 -11.69 19.86
CA PHE A 153 8.03 -11.62 20.87
C PHE A 153 8.61 -10.21 21.08
N LEU A 154 8.16 -9.22 20.30
CA LEU A 154 8.60 -7.84 20.46
C LEU A 154 7.50 -7.03 21.16
N PRO A 155 7.82 -6.33 22.28
CA PRO A 155 6.87 -5.38 22.84
C PRO A 155 6.55 -4.37 21.75
N SER A 156 5.26 -4.03 21.61
CA SER A 156 4.70 -3.11 20.62
C SER A 156 5.43 -1.77 20.59
N THR A 157 6.64 -1.74 20.05
CA THR A 157 7.30 -0.54 19.62
C THR A 157 6.88 -0.44 18.19
N SER A 158 5.87 0.41 17.96
CA SER A 158 5.70 1.08 16.69
C SER A 158 7.08 1.25 16.05
N PHE A 159 7.39 0.47 15.01
CA PHE A 159 8.48 0.79 14.11
C PHE A 159 8.02 2.03 13.36
N SER A 160 7.99 3.15 14.10
CA SER A 160 7.91 4.48 13.56
C SER A 160 9.05 4.51 12.56
N SER A 161 8.68 4.61 11.29
CA SER A 161 9.53 5.04 10.20
C SER A 161 10.11 6.41 10.57
N LYS A 162 11.00 6.42 11.56
CA LYS A 162 11.67 7.60 12.08
C LYS A 162 12.81 7.82 11.12
N ARG A 163 12.41 8.43 10.00
CA ARG A 163 13.22 9.16 9.02
C ARG A 163 14.66 9.28 9.53
N ARG A 164 15.59 8.52 8.95
CA ARG A 164 17.01 8.77 9.18
C ARG A 164 17.26 10.21 8.78
N ARG A 165 17.55 11.05 9.79
CA ARG A 165 17.88 12.45 9.61
C ARG A 165 19.23 12.47 8.91
N ILE A 166 19.24 12.65 7.59
CA ILE A 166 20.46 13.00 6.87
C ILE A 166 20.91 14.36 7.41
N SER A 167 22.03 14.39 8.13
CA SER A 167 22.70 15.64 8.47
C SER A 167 23.22 16.25 7.17
N PRO A 168 23.03 17.56 6.92
CA PRO A 168 23.74 18.20 5.83
C PRO A 168 25.23 18.16 6.17
N PHE A 169 26.03 17.75 5.20
CA PHE A 169 27.46 18.04 5.18
C PHE A 169 27.60 19.57 5.21
N GLU A 170 27.92 20.15 6.37
CA GLU A 170 28.50 21.50 6.42
C GLU A 170 30.00 21.35 6.20
N SER A 171 30.40 21.48 4.93
CA SER A 171 31.80 21.72 4.58
C SER A 171 32.17 23.14 5.01
N SER A 172 32.53 23.31 6.28
CA SER A 172 33.21 24.52 6.74
C SER A 172 34.71 24.38 6.48
N SER A 173 35.16 24.67 5.26
CA SER A 173 36.56 25.03 5.04
C SER A 173 36.75 26.49 5.48
N SER A 174 37.09 26.67 6.75
CA SER A 174 37.73 27.89 7.24
C SER A 174 39.04 27.48 7.88
N SER A 175 40.14 27.88 7.26
CA SER A 175 41.44 27.94 7.93
C SER A 175 41.97 29.34 7.74
N SER A 176 41.98 30.02 8.88
CA SER A 176 42.35 31.40 9.09
C SER A 176 43.82 31.63 8.81
N SER A 177 44.10 32.77 8.20
CA SER A 177 45.34 33.52 8.37
C SER A 177 45.56 33.87 9.84
N LEU A 178 46.81 33.76 10.32
CA LEU A 178 47.55 34.78 11.09
C LEU A 178 48.93 34.25 11.57
N LEU A 179 49.96 35.06 11.28
CA LEU A 179 51.18 35.39 12.05
C LEU A 179 52.19 34.28 12.41
N TYR A 180 53.36 34.29 11.77
CA TYR A 180 54.57 35.03 12.19
C TYR A 180 55.44 35.32 10.97
#